data_AF-A0A0Q5EIZ1-F1
#
_entry.id   AF-A0A0Q5EIZ1-F1
#
_cell.length_a   1.000
_cell.length_b   1.000
_cell.length_c   1.000
_cell.angle_alpha   90.00
_cell.angle_beta   90.00
_cell.angle_gamma   90.00
#
_symmetry.space_group_name_H-M   'P 1'
#
loop_
_entity.id
_entity.type
_entity.pdbx_description
1 polymer ?
#
loop_
_entity_poly.entity_id
_entity_poly.type
_entity_poly.pdbx_seq_one_letter_code
_entity_poly.pdbx_strand_id
1 'polypeptide(L)'
;MNDTLNRLFAYLEAQQPRHGRVVSPKSRAVYLNEQGELDEGQMNEVEGGKGFPGTAAGYKDPDAPDDVAGKTPPADGFIASGGHTDARLKLNQPGSHWPKHPVSPDSTLTVEWNYSRPHKTRRWTYWITRDGWDSGQQLVRAHFEDEPIHVVLNDYQPYWGDEAEEQLMARNPTVHEVPLPRRQGHHALLAVWNVADTEAAFYQVIDLDFTDDAA
;
A
#
# COMPACT_ATOMS: atom_id res chain seq x y z
N MET A 1 36.84 5.71 -19.70
CA MET A 1 35.50 5.55 -20.30
C MET A 1 34.46 4.96 -19.33
N ASN A 2 34.78 4.67 -18.05
CA ASN A 2 33.85 3.99 -17.13
C ASN A 2 33.07 4.90 -16.16
N ASP A 3 33.61 6.07 -15.76
CA ASP A 3 32.95 6.89 -14.73
C ASP A 3 31.67 7.57 -15.26
N THR A 4 31.70 8.09 -16.49
CA THR A 4 30.54 8.75 -17.10
C THR A 4 29.39 7.79 -17.41
N LEU A 5 29.70 6.56 -17.87
CA LEU A 5 28.69 5.53 -18.10
C LEU A 5 28.09 5.04 -16.78
N ASN A 6 28.90 4.79 -15.75
CA ASN A 6 28.40 4.39 -14.43
C ASN A 6 27.56 5.49 -13.77
N ARG A 7 27.93 6.77 -13.92
CA ARG A 7 27.10 7.89 -13.47
C ARG A 7 25.82 8.03 -14.27
N LEU A 8 25.86 7.78 -15.58
CA LEU A 8 24.67 7.79 -16.42
C LEU A 8 23.73 6.63 -16.07
N PHE A 9 24.27 5.43 -15.81
CA PHE A 9 23.49 4.29 -15.32
C PHE A 9 22.91 4.56 -13.92
N ALA A 10 23.70 5.07 -12.98
CA ALA A 10 23.20 5.45 -11.66
C ALA A 10 22.15 6.58 -11.72
N TYR A 11 22.32 7.52 -12.66
CA TYR A 11 21.34 8.58 -12.93
C TYR A 11 20.05 8.01 -13.54
N LEU A 12 20.15 7.09 -14.49
CA LEU A 12 19.00 6.41 -15.09
C LEU A 12 18.31 5.46 -14.09
N GLU A 13 19.04 4.80 -13.22
CA GLU A 13 18.49 4.02 -12.10
C GLU A 13 17.81 4.91 -11.05
N ALA A 14 18.35 6.09 -10.77
CA ALA A 14 17.69 7.07 -9.92
C ALA A 14 16.40 7.64 -10.57
N GLN A 15 16.23 7.49 -11.89
CA GLN A 15 15.00 7.81 -12.62
C GLN A 15 14.07 6.62 -12.85
N GLN A 16 14.52 5.39 -12.55
CA GLN A 16 13.65 4.22 -12.54
C GLN A 16 12.78 4.33 -11.28
N PRO A 17 11.46 4.42 -11.41
CA PRO A 17 10.71 4.87 -10.25
C PRO A 17 10.64 3.71 -9.21
N ARG A 18 10.30 4.02 -7.95
CA ARG A 18 10.51 3.15 -6.76
C ARG A 18 9.17 2.65 -6.22
N HIS A 19 8.98 1.34 -6.07
CA HIS A 19 7.74 0.81 -6.62
C HIS A 19 7.23 -0.53 -6.10
N GLY A 20 5.97 -0.51 -5.66
CA GLY A 20 5.16 -1.70 -5.51
C GLY A 20 3.68 -1.40 -5.62
N ARG A 21 2.93 -2.38 -6.12
CA ARG A 21 1.47 -2.29 -6.20
C ARG A 21 0.83 -3.63 -5.90
N VAL A 22 -0.43 -3.59 -5.46
CA VAL A 22 -1.28 -4.78 -5.46
C VAL A 22 -1.80 -4.99 -6.87
N VAL A 23 -1.48 -6.16 -7.45
CA VAL A 23 -1.90 -6.58 -8.79
C VAL A 23 -3.09 -7.53 -8.76
N SER A 24 -3.28 -8.27 -7.66
CA SER A 24 -4.43 -9.16 -7.45
C SER A 24 -4.95 -9.07 -6.01
N PRO A 25 -6.25 -8.81 -5.79
CA PRO A 25 -7.16 -8.20 -6.75
C PRO A 25 -6.63 -6.84 -7.21
N LYS A 26 -6.97 -6.41 -8.43
CA LYS A 26 -6.49 -5.13 -8.99
C LYS A 26 -6.85 -3.96 -8.06
N SER A 27 -5.85 -3.17 -7.68
CA SER A 27 -6.06 -1.92 -6.94
C SER A 27 -6.63 -0.80 -7.82
N ARG A 28 -7.12 0.29 -7.19
CA ARG A 28 -7.51 1.51 -7.91
C ARG A 28 -6.42 2.02 -8.86
N ALA A 29 -5.17 2.01 -8.40
CA ALA A 29 -4.02 2.45 -9.18
C ALA A 29 -3.82 1.61 -10.44
N VAL A 30 -4.02 0.29 -10.34
CA VAL A 30 -4.00 -0.61 -11.50
C VAL A 30 -5.12 -0.29 -12.48
N TYR A 31 -6.35 -0.11 -12.01
CA TYR A 31 -7.45 0.24 -12.90
C TYR A 31 -7.24 1.58 -13.61
N LEU A 32 -6.75 2.61 -12.90
CA LEU A 32 -6.46 3.90 -13.53
C LEU A 32 -5.31 3.79 -14.55
N ASN A 33 -4.30 2.97 -14.28
CA ASN A 33 -3.23 2.72 -15.26
C ASN A 33 -3.75 2.02 -16.51
N GLU A 34 -4.59 1.00 -16.38
CA GLU A 34 -5.22 0.30 -17.52
C GLU A 34 -6.11 1.24 -18.36
N GLN A 35 -6.67 2.28 -17.73
CA GLN A 35 -7.45 3.32 -18.39
C GLN A 35 -6.59 4.43 -19.03
N GLY A 36 -5.26 4.40 -18.85
CA GLY A 36 -4.34 5.44 -19.31
C GLY A 36 -4.39 6.73 -18.49
N GLU A 37 -5.02 6.69 -17.31
CA GLU A 37 -5.18 7.84 -16.42
C GLU A 37 -3.99 8.05 -15.46
N LEU A 38 -3.21 6.98 -15.24
CA LEU A 38 -1.91 6.97 -14.57
C LEU A 38 -0.87 6.26 -15.44
N ASP A 39 0.37 6.73 -15.41
CA ASP A 39 1.49 5.96 -15.96
C ASP A 39 1.97 4.85 -14.99
N GLU A 40 2.84 3.96 -15.47
CA GLU A 40 3.34 2.83 -14.66
C GLU A 40 4.13 3.29 -13.42
N GLY A 41 4.85 4.41 -13.53
CA GLY A 41 5.56 4.98 -12.39
C GLY A 41 4.58 5.45 -11.32
N GLN A 42 3.57 6.23 -11.71
CA GLN A 42 2.55 6.76 -10.82
C GLN A 42 1.75 5.67 -10.11
N MET A 43 1.41 4.59 -10.80
CA MET A 43 0.68 3.46 -10.20
C MET A 43 1.52 2.72 -9.14
N ASN A 44 2.83 2.63 -9.36
CA ASN A 44 3.73 1.92 -8.46
C ASN A 44 4.27 2.80 -7.33
N GLU A 45 4.27 4.12 -7.50
CA GLU A 45 4.80 5.11 -6.55
C GLU A 45 3.65 5.78 -5.78
N VAL A 46 2.68 5.03 -5.28
CA VAL A 46 1.68 5.58 -4.35
C VAL A 46 2.31 5.65 -2.95
N GLU A 47 3.38 6.45 -2.82
CA GLU A 47 4.31 6.50 -1.69
C GLU A 47 3.97 7.65 -0.73
N GLY A 48 3.68 7.33 0.53
CA GLY A 48 3.44 8.29 1.60
C GLY A 48 4.37 8.08 2.79
N GLY A 49 4.17 8.83 3.88
CA GLY A 49 4.81 8.52 5.15
C GLY A 49 4.26 7.24 5.77
N LYS A 50 5.11 6.43 6.39
CA LYS A 50 4.66 5.22 7.11
C LYS A 50 4.08 5.55 8.49
N GLY A 51 3.27 4.63 9.01
CA GLY A 51 2.66 4.77 10.34
C GLY A 51 1.19 5.18 10.33
N PHE A 52 0.48 5.02 9.21
CA PHE A 52 -0.99 5.05 9.22
C PHE A 52 -1.53 4.08 10.31
N PRO A 53 -2.54 4.47 11.11
CA PRO A 53 -3.40 5.66 11.01
C PRO A 53 -2.89 6.91 11.75
N GLY A 54 -1.64 6.92 12.22
CA GLY A 54 -1.03 8.12 12.82
C GLY A 54 -1.06 9.34 11.90
N THR A 55 -1.00 10.53 12.48
CA THR A 55 -1.10 11.83 11.77
C THR A 55 0.19 12.66 11.85
N ALA A 56 1.12 12.28 12.71
CA ALA A 56 2.37 13.00 12.91
C ALA A 56 3.54 12.26 12.25
N ALA A 57 4.57 13.01 11.86
CA ALA A 57 5.89 12.44 11.58
C ALA A 57 6.50 11.85 12.86
N GLY A 58 7.60 11.11 12.71
CA GLY A 58 8.31 10.48 13.81
C GLY A 58 7.71 9.15 14.25
N TYR A 59 6.87 8.52 13.41
CA TYR A 59 6.40 7.16 13.66
C TYR A 59 7.60 6.25 13.93
N LYS A 60 7.65 5.68 15.13
CA LYS A 60 8.59 4.65 15.50
C LYS A 60 7.88 3.31 15.45
N ASP A 61 8.53 2.39 14.76
CA ASP A 61 8.01 1.06 14.62
C ASP A 61 7.94 0.37 15.99
N PRO A 62 6.77 -0.14 16.42
CA PRO A 62 6.62 -0.74 17.74
C PRO A 62 7.39 -2.06 17.87
N ASP A 63 7.61 -2.76 16.75
CA ASP A 63 8.28 -4.06 16.73
C ASP A 63 9.77 -3.94 16.42
N ALA A 64 10.18 -2.84 15.77
CA ALA A 64 11.56 -2.60 15.34
C ALA A 64 12.05 -1.17 15.62
N PRO A 65 12.47 -0.84 16.87
CA PRO A 65 12.77 0.54 17.28
C PRO A 65 13.91 1.20 16.50
N ASP A 66 14.80 0.40 15.93
CA ASP A 66 15.93 0.81 15.10
C ASP A 66 15.55 1.15 13.66
N ASP A 67 14.33 0.83 13.20
CA ASP A 67 13.85 1.24 11.90
C ASP A 67 13.82 2.78 11.77
N VAL A 68 14.02 3.26 10.54
CA VAL A 68 13.99 4.69 10.22
C VAL A 68 12.62 5.25 10.62
N ALA A 69 12.57 6.42 11.27
CA ALA A 69 11.30 6.99 11.69
C ALA A 69 10.47 7.45 10.48
N GLY A 70 9.15 7.31 10.52
CA GLY A 70 8.28 7.71 9.41
C GLY A 70 8.18 9.24 9.24
N LYS A 71 8.07 9.71 8.00
CA LYS A 71 7.58 11.06 7.69
C LYS A 71 6.07 11.12 7.93
N THR A 72 5.47 12.31 7.87
CA THR A 72 4.03 12.48 8.07
C THR A 72 3.22 11.55 7.14
N PRO A 73 2.35 10.68 7.66
CA PRO A 73 1.48 9.84 6.83
C PRO A 73 0.49 10.68 6.00
N PRO A 74 -0.13 10.10 4.95
CA PRO A 74 -1.13 10.80 4.15
C PRO A 74 -2.25 11.41 5.01
N ALA A 75 -2.61 12.66 4.73
CA ALA A 75 -3.74 13.32 5.38
C ALA A 75 -5.06 12.66 4.96
N ASP A 76 -6.09 12.85 5.77
CA ASP A 76 -7.46 12.49 5.40
C ASP A 76 -7.86 13.14 4.07
N GLY A 77 -8.54 12.39 3.20
CA GLY A 77 -8.82 12.80 1.82
C GLY A 77 -7.69 12.53 0.82
N PHE A 78 -6.49 12.17 1.28
CA PHE A 78 -5.33 11.85 0.44
C PHE A 78 -4.75 10.46 0.67
N ILE A 79 -5.47 9.60 1.41
CA ILE A 79 -5.03 8.25 1.76
C ILE A 79 -4.79 7.39 0.51
N ALA A 80 -5.72 7.42 -0.46
CA ALA A 80 -5.67 6.57 -1.63
C ALA A 80 -4.55 6.95 -2.62
N SER A 81 -4.10 8.20 -2.60
CA SER A 81 -2.97 8.66 -3.41
C SER A 81 -1.63 8.63 -2.68
N GLY A 82 -1.56 8.08 -1.47
CA GLY A 82 -0.33 8.12 -0.67
C GLY A 82 0.10 9.55 -0.30
N GLY A 83 -0.81 10.52 -0.34
CA GLY A 83 -0.49 11.94 -0.12
C GLY A 83 -0.12 12.71 -1.39
N HIS A 84 0.00 12.05 -2.56
CA HIS A 84 0.31 12.72 -3.82
C HIS A 84 -0.86 13.57 -4.36
N THR A 85 -0.52 14.67 -5.02
CA THR A 85 -1.48 15.66 -5.56
C THR A 85 -1.35 15.91 -7.06
N ASP A 86 -0.58 15.08 -7.77
CA ASP A 86 -0.47 15.11 -9.23
C ASP A 86 -1.59 14.26 -9.87
N ALA A 87 -1.35 13.57 -11.00
CA ALA A 87 -2.34 12.69 -11.61
C ALA A 87 -2.91 11.65 -10.62
N ARG A 88 -2.11 11.23 -9.63
CA ARG A 88 -2.52 10.31 -8.55
C ARG A 88 -3.65 10.87 -7.68
N LEU A 89 -3.92 12.17 -7.70
CA LEU A 89 -5.07 12.76 -7.00
C LEU A 89 -6.40 12.13 -7.41
N LYS A 90 -6.50 11.58 -8.63
CA LYS A 90 -7.68 10.83 -9.11
C LYS A 90 -8.02 9.64 -8.21
N LEU A 91 -7.04 9.01 -7.55
CA LEU A 91 -7.25 7.89 -6.63
C LEU A 91 -8.14 8.27 -5.43
N ASN A 92 -8.15 9.56 -5.07
CA ASN A 92 -8.91 10.10 -3.94
C ASN A 92 -10.34 10.48 -4.31
N GLN A 93 -10.79 10.28 -5.56
CA GLN A 93 -12.18 10.58 -5.92
C GLN A 93 -13.14 9.66 -5.16
N PRO A 94 -14.19 10.21 -4.54
CA PRO A 94 -15.19 9.41 -3.86
C PRO A 94 -16.21 8.82 -4.83
N GLY A 95 -17.04 7.91 -4.32
CA GLY A 95 -18.22 7.43 -5.02
C GLY A 95 -18.10 6.03 -5.59
N SER A 96 -19.20 5.59 -6.21
CA SER A 96 -19.45 4.19 -6.60
C SER A 96 -18.84 3.76 -7.93
N HIS A 97 -18.14 4.67 -8.63
CA HIS A 97 -17.59 4.43 -9.97
C HIS A 97 -16.39 3.47 -9.99
N TRP A 98 -15.71 3.28 -8.85
CA TRP A 98 -14.61 2.33 -8.74
C TRP A 98 -15.07 0.89 -9.04
N PRO A 99 -14.37 0.15 -9.93
CA PRO A 99 -14.61 -1.29 -10.09
C PRO A 99 -14.38 -2.00 -8.76
N LYS A 100 -15.30 -2.88 -8.38
CA LYS A 100 -15.25 -3.62 -7.11
C LYS A 100 -15.08 -5.10 -7.38
N HIS A 101 -14.26 -5.75 -6.57
CA HIS A 101 -14.10 -7.21 -6.62
C HIS A 101 -15.18 -7.87 -5.77
N PRO A 102 -16.00 -8.77 -6.33
CA PRO A 102 -16.98 -9.51 -5.53
C PRO A 102 -16.25 -10.43 -4.54
N VAL A 103 -16.63 -10.39 -3.27
CA VAL A 103 -16.08 -11.22 -2.21
C VAL A 103 -17.17 -11.70 -1.26
N SER A 104 -16.95 -12.87 -0.66
CA SER A 104 -17.86 -13.39 0.37
C SER A 104 -17.49 -12.85 1.75
N PRO A 105 -18.46 -12.52 2.61
CA PRO A 105 -18.23 -12.31 4.03
C PRO A 105 -17.50 -13.51 4.66
N ASP A 106 -16.60 -13.24 5.62
CA ASP A 106 -15.83 -14.27 6.35
C ASP A 106 -14.95 -15.18 5.45
N SER A 107 -14.69 -14.77 4.19
CA SER A 107 -13.78 -15.47 3.27
C SER A 107 -12.33 -15.03 3.43
N THR A 108 -11.41 -15.75 2.79
CA THR A 108 -9.99 -15.36 2.70
C THR A 108 -9.72 -14.76 1.32
N LEU A 109 -9.16 -13.56 1.30
CA LEU A 109 -8.74 -12.88 0.08
C LEU A 109 -7.24 -13.06 -0.13
N THR A 110 -6.85 -13.68 -1.25
CA THR A 110 -5.45 -13.74 -1.68
C THR A 110 -5.03 -12.38 -2.27
N VAL A 111 -4.09 -11.70 -1.61
CA VAL A 111 -3.52 -10.42 -2.05
C VAL A 111 -2.10 -10.62 -2.59
N GLU A 112 -1.89 -10.29 -3.85
CA GLU A 112 -0.60 -10.35 -4.55
C GLU A 112 -0.04 -8.94 -4.79
N TRP A 113 1.15 -8.70 -4.25
CA TRP A 113 1.97 -7.55 -4.53
C TRP A 113 3.04 -7.87 -5.57
N ASN A 114 3.26 -6.93 -6.49
CA ASN A 114 4.36 -6.98 -7.44
C ASN A 114 5.22 -5.71 -7.31
N TYR A 115 6.54 -5.90 -7.42
CA TYR A 115 7.55 -4.87 -7.20
C TYR A 115 8.43 -4.68 -8.43
N SER A 116 8.49 -3.47 -8.97
CA SER A 116 9.53 -3.18 -9.97
C SER A 116 10.88 -2.90 -9.30
N ARG A 117 10.87 -2.49 -8.03
CA ARG A 117 12.04 -2.44 -7.16
C ARG A 117 11.63 -2.90 -5.75
N PRO A 118 12.07 -4.09 -5.30
CA PRO A 118 11.78 -4.53 -3.93
C PRO A 118 12.54 -3.68 -2.91
N HIS A 119 12.00 -3.60 -1.69
CA HIS A 119 12.59 -2.85 -0.57
C HIS A 119 12.70 -3.74 0.68
N LYS A 120 13.62 -3.36 1.59
CA LYS A 120 13.69 -3.94 2.94
C LYS A 120 12.39 -3.59 3.66
N THR A 121 11.60 -4.60 3.91
CA THR A 121 10.22 -4.48 4.35
C THR A 121 10.09 -4.83 5.80
N ARG A 122 9.45 -3.95 6.56
CA ARG A 122 9.08 -4.26 7.94
C ARG A 122 7.76 -5.01 7.99
N ARG A 123 6.71 -4.47 7.39
CA ARG A 123 5.39 -5.10 7.41
C ARG A 123 4.50 -4.71 6.23
N TRP A 124 3.50 -5.54 6.03
CA TRP A 124 2.28 -5.23 5.29
C TRP A 124 1.11 -5.19 6.27
N THR A 125 0.30 -4.14 6.19
CA THR A 125 -0.83 -3.91 7.10
C THR A 125 -2.09 -3.70 6.28
N TYR A 126 -3.15 -4.41 6.63
CA TYR A 126 -4.42 -4.40 5.92
C TYR A 126 -5.51 -3.82 6.81
N TRP A 127 -6.11 -2.73 6.35
CA TRP A 127 -7.19 -2.02 7.02
C TRP A 127 -8.43 -2.10 6.15
N ILE A 128 -9.58 -2.35 6.75
CA ILE A 128 -10.86 -2.36 6.02
C ILE A 128 -11.77 -1.28 6.56
N THR A 129 -12.63 -0.75 5.69
CA THR A 129 -13.67 0.18 6.14
C THR A 129 -14.67 -0.51 7.07
N ARG A 130 -15.13 0.23 8.08
CA ARG A 130 -16.16 -0.21 9.03
C ARG A 130 -17.54 -0.24 8.38
N ASP A 131 -18.49 -0.95 8.99
CA ASP A 131 -19.88 -0.92 8.57
C ASP A 131 -20.46 0.50 8.65
N GLY A 132 -21.24 0.88 7.62
CA GLY A 132 -21.86 2.20 7.54
C GLY A 132 -20.92 3.36 7.20
N TRP A 133 -19.68 3.08 6.76
CA TRP A 133 -18.79 4.13 6.24
C TRP A 133 -19.41 4.87 5.04
N ASP A 134 -19.12 6.16 4.91
CA ASP A 134 -19.65 6.98 3.81
C ASP A 134 -18.77 6.86 2.55
N SER A 135 -19.15 5.96 1.64
CA SER A 135 -18.46 5.77 0.36
C SER A 135 -18.64 6.94 -0.62
N GLY A 136 -19.52 7.89 -0.31
CA GLY A 136 -19.68 9.17 -1.01
C GLY A 136 -18.64 10.22 -0.60
N GLN A 137 -17.82 9.95 0.41
CA GLN A 137 -16.74 10.82 0.86
C GLN A 137 -15.36 10.26 0.50
N GLN A 138 -14.37 11.15 0.44
CA GLN A 138 -12.98 10.72 0.27
C GLN A 138 -12.58 9.86 1.46
N LEU A 139 -11.64 8.92 1.26
CA LEU A 139 -11.17 8.08 2.36
C LEU A 139 -10.53 8.94 3.46
N VAL A 140 -11.05 8.79 4.67
CA VAL A 140 -10.53 9.39 5.91
C VAL A 140 -10.32 8.29 6.94
N ARG A 141 -9.47 8.53 7.96
CA ARG A 141 -9.19 7.56 9.02
C ARG A 141 -10.46 7.02 9.69
N ALA A 142 -11.45 7.88 9.94
CA ALA A 142 -12.71 7.49 10.57
C ALA A 142 -13.52 6.45 9.77
N HIS A 143 -13.24 6.25 8.48
CA HIS A 143 -13.88 5.22 7.68
C HIS A 143 -13.33 3.81 7.96
N PHE A 144 -12.11 3.67 8.48
CA PHE A 144 -11.47 2.39 8.72
C PHE A 144 -11.75 1.88 10.13
N GLU A 145 -11.64 0.57 10.32
CA GLU A 145 -11.58 -0.04 11.65
C GLU A 145 -10.41 0.53 12.46
N ASP A 146 -10.57 0.58 13.80
CA ASP A 146 -9.56 1.16 14.70
C ASP A 146 -8.26 0.34 14.73
N GLU A 147 -8.37 -0.96 14.40
CA GLU A 147 -7.27 -1.91 14.32
C GLU A 147 -7.21 -2.55 12.92
N PRO A 148 -6.02 -2.95 12.44
CA PRO A 148 -5.89 -3.63 11.17
C PRO A 148 -6.51 -5.02 11.24
N ILE A 149 -7.14 -5.46 10.15
CA ILE A 149 -7.72 -6.82 10.08
C ILE A 149 -6.65 -7.90 9.85
N HIS A 150 -5.49 -7.51 9.32
CA HIS A 150 -4.37 -8.43 9.10
C HIS A 150 -3.04 -7.69 9.05
N VAL A 151 -2.00 -8.31 9.60
CA VAL A 151 -0.62 -7.81 9.58
C VAL A 151 0.32 -8.96 9.23
N VAL A 152 1.21 -8.72 8.27
CA VAL A 152 2.33 -9.62 7.96
C VAL A 152 3.60 -8.89 8.35
N LEU A 153 4.29 -9.41 9.36
CA LEU A 153 5.48 -8.81 9.97
C LEU A 153 6.72 -9.62 9.60
N ASN A 154 7.76 -8.95 9.10
CA ASN A 154 9.11 -9.48 9.13
C ASN A 154 9.76 -9.09 10.47
N ASP A 155 10.38 -10.04 11.16
CA ASP A 155 10.90 -9.85 12.52
C ASP A 155 12.42 -9.62 12.59
N TYR A 156 13.15 -9.86 11.50
CA TYR A 156 14.60 -9.63 11.43
C TYR A 156 14.99 -8.18 11.76
N GLN A 157 16.00 -8.03 12.61
CA GLN A 157 16.52 -6.76 13.10
C GLN A 157 18.02 -6.85 13.42
N PRO A 158 18.77 -5.75 13.29
CA PRO A 158 18.35 -4.46 12.73
C PRO A 158 18.29 -4.51 11.19
N TYR A 159 17.69 -3.50 10.55
CA TYR A 159 17.56 -3.49 9.07
C TYR A 159 18.90 -3.43 8.31
N TRP A 160 20.01 -3.16 9.00
CA TRP A 160 21.37 -3.15 8.45
C TRP A 160 22.20 -4.37 8.86
N GLY A 161 21.59 -5.37 9.52
CA GLY A 161 22.27 -6.62 9.87
C GLY A 161 22.74 -7.41 8.65
N ASP A 162 23.68 -8.33 8.85
CA ASP A 162 24.35 -9.07 7.77
C ASP A 162 23.37 -9.90 6.91
N GLU A 163 22.25 -10.35 7.49
CA GLU A 163 21.22 -11.15 6.81
C GLU A 163 20.00 -10.30 6.38
N ALA A 164 20.03 -8.97 6.58
CA ALA A 164 18.89 -8.10 6.32
C ALA A 164 18.43 -8.15 4.85
N GLU A 165 19.35 -8.33 3.91
CA GLU A 165 19.02 -8.44 2.50
C GLU A 165 18.19 -9.70 2.20
N GLU A 166 18.51 -10.83 2.84
CA GLU A 166 17.78 -12.08 2.66
C GLU A 166 16.44 -12.07 3.41
N GLN A 167 16.44 -11.51 4.63
CA GLN A 167 15.33 -11.64 5.58
C GLN A 167 14.28 -10.53 5.44
N LEU A 168 14.67 -9.33 4.97
CA LEU A 168 13.74 -8.19 4.89
C LEU A 168 13.34 -7.83 3.47
N MET A 169 14.10 -8.21 2.44
CA MET A 169 13.71 -7.86 1.07
C MET A 169 12.39 -8.54 0.69
N ALA A 170 11.43 -7.74 0.25
CA ALA A 170 10.15 -8.25 -0.22
C ALA A 170 10.35 -9.26 -1.36
N ARG A 171 9.75 -10.45 -1.21
CA ARG A 171 9.71 -11.45 -2.29
C ARG A 171 8.88 -10.91 -3.43
N ASN A 172 9.20 -11.24 -4.68
CA ASN A 172 8.42 -10.80 -5.83
C ASN A 172 7.98 -11.99 -6.69
N PRO A 173 6.66 -12.31 -6.76
CA PRO A 173 5.57 -11.64 -6.05
C PRO A 173 5.59 -11.91 -4.53
N THR A 174 4.99 -11.00 -3.76
CA THR A 174 4.62 -11.26 -2.35
C THR A 174 3.13 -11.58 -2.31
N VAL A 175 2.76 -12.70 -1.69
CA VAL A 175 1.38 -13.19 -1.63
C VAL A 175 0.97 -13.34 -0.17
N HIS A 176 -0.18 -12.77 0.19
CA HIS A 176 -0.77 -12.88 1.53
C HIS A 176 -2.19 -13.40 1.46
N GLU A 177 -2.57 -14.23 2.42
CA GLU A 177 -3.93 -14.70 2.63
C GLU A 177 -4.60 -13.82 3.70
N VAL A 178 -5.40 -12.86 3.28
CA VAL A 178 -6.02 -11.85 4.15
C VAL A 178 -7.42 -12.32 4.56
N PRO A 179 -7.66 -12.69 5.83
CA PRO A 179 -9.01 -13.02 6.29
C PRO A 179 -9.88 -11.77 6.26
N LEU A 180 -10.99 -11.82 5.54
CA LEU A 180 -11.96 -10.73 5.47
C LEU A 180 -12.99 -10.88 6.59
N PRO A 181 -13.38 -9.81 7.28
CA PRO A 181 -14.48 -9.86 8.24
C PRO A 181 -15.82 -9.93 7.51
N ARG A 182 -16.89 -10.23 8.26
CA ARG A 182 -18.25 -10.02 7.77
C ARG A 182 -18.52 -8.54 7.46
N ARG A 183 -19.00 -8.27 6.24
CA ARG A 183 -19.40 -6.96 5.70
C ARG A 183 -20.53 -7.13 4.69
N GLN A 184 -21.12 -6.03 4.22
CA GLN A 184 -22.11 -6.03 3.16
C GLN A 184 -21.92 -4.84 2.22
N GLY A 185 -21.95 -5.10 0.91
CA GLY A 185 -21.84 -4.06 -0.12
C GLY A 185 -20.41 -3.52 -0.27
N HIS A 186 -20.30 -2.25 -0.69
CA HIS A 186 -19.01 -1.64 -1.01
C HIS A 186 -18.16 -1.37 0.23
N HIS A 187 -16.96 -1.93 0.27
CA HIS A 187 -15.92 -1.62 1.23
C HIS A 187 -14.58 -1.35 0.55
N ALA A 188 -13.72 -0.56 1.19
CA ALA A 188 -12.36 -0.36 0.74
C ALA A 188 -11.39 -1.12 1.67
N LEU A 189 -10.57 -1.97 1.08
CA LEU A 189 -9.42 -2.58 1.73
C LEU A 189 -8.18 -1.75 1.40
N LEU A 190 -7.61 -1.11 2.41
CA LEU A 190 -6.36 -0.38 2.33
C LEU A 190 -5.20 -1.31 2.70
N ALA A 191 -4.32 -1.55 1.75
CA ALA A 191 -3.10 -2.31 1.92
C ALA A 191 -1.91 -1.34 2.01
N VAL A 192 -1.18 -1.37 3.14
CA VAL A 192 -0.05 -0.48 3.43
C VAL A 192 1.22 -1.30 3.58
N TRP A 193 2.25 -0.96 2.80
CA TRP A 193 3.56 -1.61 2.85
C TRP A 193 4.59 -0.67 3.49
N ASN A 194 5.04 -0.96 4.71
CA ASN A 194 6.04 -0.19 5.42
C ASN A 194 7.47 -0.64 5.06
N VAL A 195 8.29 0.30 4.63
CA VAL A 195 9.72 0.09 4.35
C VAL A 195 10.53 0.33 5.63
N ALA A 196 11.41 -0.60 6.00
CA ALA A 196 12.16 -0.58 7.25
C ALA A 196 13.20 0.55 7.29
N ASP A 197 13.95 0.70 6.20
CA ASP A 197 15.12 1.56 6.09
C ASP A 197 14.85 2.94 5.44
N THR A 198 13.57 3.29 5.28
CA THR A 198 13.15 4.63 4.83
C THR A 198 12.02 5.18 5.69
N GLU A 199 11.68 6.45 5.48
CA GLU A 199 10.57 7.14 6.14
C GLU A 199 9.18 6.77 5.56
N ALA A 200 9.14 5.90 4.56
CA ALA A 200 8.02 5.77 3.63
C ALA A 200 7.22 4.46 3.77
N ALA A 201 5.98 4.51 3.29
CA ALA A 201 5.15 3.35 3.01
C ALA A 201 4.44 3.50 1.65
N PHE A 202 4.11 2.38 1.02
CA PHE A 202 3.30 2.35 -0.20
C PHE A 202 1.85 2.01 0.14
N TYR A 203 0.92 2.76 -0.46
CA TYR A 203 -0.51 2.70 -0.17
C TYR A 203 -1.25 2.17 -1.40
N GLN A 204 -2.06 1.12 -1.23
CA GLN A 204 -2.87 0.56 -2.31
C GLN A 204 -4.30 0.34 -1.81
N VAL A 205 -5.28 0.84 -2.56
CA VAL A 205 -6.71 0.67 -2.25
C VAL A 205 -7.30 -0.37 -3.18
N ILE A 206 -7.98 -1.35 -2.60
CA ILE A 206 -8.74 -2.39 -3.29
C ILE A 206 -10.20 -2.18 -2.94
N ASP A 207 -11.05 -1.90 -3.93
CA ASP A 207 -12.48 -1.79 -3.72
C ASP A 207 -13.12 -3.18 -3.79
N LEU A 208 -13.87 -3.53 -2.76
CA LEU A 208 -14.54 -4.82 -2.59
C LEU A 208 -16.05 -4.62 -2.59
N ASP A 209 -16.78 -5.59 -3.10
CA ASP A 209 -18.23 -5.69 -2.98
C ASP A 209 -18.58 -6.99 -2.27
N PHE A 210 -19.00 -6.87 -1.01
CA PHE A 210 -19.37 -8.02 -0.18
C PHE A 210 -20.78 -8.47 -0.51
N THR A 211 -20.91 -9.70 -1.02
CA THR A 211 -22.19 -10.31 -1.37
C THR A 211 -22.31 -11.70 -0.74
N ASP A 212 -23.52 -12.09 -0.34
CA ASP A 212 -23.78 -13.42 0.22
C ASP A 212 -23.60 -14.55 -0.82
N ASP A 213 -23.44 -14.21 -2.10
CA ASP A 213 -23.43 -15.12 -3.26
C ASP A 213 -22.04 -15.26 -3.94
N ALA A 214 -20.97 -14.65 -3.41
CA ALA A 214 -19.64 -14.71 -4.02
C ALA A 214 -18.96 -16.07 -3.73
N ALA A 215 -19.44 -17.12 -4.38
CA ALA A 215 -18.85 -18.47 -4.39
C ALA A 215 -17.87 -18.67 -5.56
#